data_AF-A0A0M6Y4Y9-F1
#
_entry.id   AF-A0A0M6Y4Y9-F1
#
_cell.length_a   1.000
_cell.length_b   1.000
_cell.length_c   1.000
_cell.angle_alpha   90.00
_cell.angle_beta   90.00
_cell.angle_gamma   90.00
#
_symmetry.space_group_name_H-M   'P 1'
#
loop_
_entity.id
_entity.type
_entity.pdbx_description
1 polymer ?
#
loop_
_entity_poly.entity_id
_entity_poly.type
_entity_poly.pdbx_seq_one_letter_code
_entity_poly.pdbx_strand_id
1 'polypeptide(L)'
;MASIAGKKSGLTWAVQISVAALVLLWLFPTVGLFVSSFRTADQISSSGWWAALFPAEQNEVYRTSDPDETRVADGDLFTVSGNIFEGEPREIRSWGVSSRDVSAYQPGETADMGDGESLTLLADGSYVWKGNDKQISGRGQRVFVTATVPPEFTLENYQTILFSGTGQDNMGKAFFNTLTVTIPATIIPIVIAAFAAYALAWMEFPGRALLIAAVVALLVVPLQLALIPLLRLHLAVGIGKGYMGVWLAHTAFGMPLAVYLLRNYMVGLPRDIIENAKVDGATDFQIFTRIILPLSFPALASFAIFQFLWTWNDLLVAKVFLIDATGSTTVMTNQIVELLGTRGGNWEILATAAFVSIAVPLFVFFAMQRYLVRGLLAGSVK
;
A
#
# COMPACT_ATOMS: atom_id res chain seq x y z
N MET A 1 -28.64 19.90 48.27
CA MET A 1 -29.38 18.78 47.62
C MET A 1 -29.89 19.32 46.29
N ALA A 2 -29.69 18.76 45.10
CA ALA A 2 -29.11 17.51 44.65
C ALA A 2 -28.50 17.75 43.25
N SER A 3 -27.49 16.96 42.93
CA SER A 3 -26.80 16.85 41.64
C SER A 3 -27.76 16.70 40.45
N ILE A 4 -27.64 17.57 39.44
CA ILE A 4 -28.04 17.25 38.06
C ILE A 4 -26.74 17.03 37.28
N ALA A 5 -26.16 15.84 37.46
CA ALA A 5 -25.09 15.34 36.63
C ALA A 5 -25.57 15.22 35.18
N GLY A 6 -24.78 15.77 34.25
CA GLY A 6 -25.04 15.83 32.83
C GLY A 6 -25.31 14.46 32.20
N LYS A 7 -26.52 14.29 31.65
CA LYS A 7 -26.76 13.28 30.61
C LYS A 7 -26.01 13.73 29.36
N LYS A 8 -24.93 13.04 28.97
CA LYS A 8 -24.35 13.20 27.63
C LYS A 8 -25.48 12.97 26.62
N SER A 9 -25.78 14.00 25.82
CA SER A 9 -26.90 14.04 24.89
C SER A 9 -26.85 12.85 23.92
N GLY A 10 -28.01 12.27 23.57
CA GLY A 10 -28.10 11.23 22.53
C GLY A 10 -27.48 11.67 21.20
N LEU A 11 -27.40 12.98 20.96
CA LEU A 11 -26.69 13.57 19.82
C LEU A 11 -25.18 13.28 19.85
N THR A 12 -24.54 13.31 21.03
CA THR A 12 -23.11 12.99 21.17
C THR A 12 -22.84 11.53 20.83
N TRP A 13 -23.71 10.61 21.26
CA TRP A 13 -23.62 9.20 20.88
C TRP A 13 -23.84 8.99 19.38
N ALA A 14 -24.83 9.65 18.78
CA ALA A 14 -25.07 9.59 17.35
C ALA A 14 -23.86 10.09 16.54
N VAL A 15 -23.21 11.17 16.97
CA VAL A 15 -21.98 11.68 16.35
C VAL A 15 -20.83 10.68 16.51
N GLN A 16 -20.60 10.15 17.72
CA GLN A 16 -19.52 9.20 17.97
C GLN A 16 -19.69 7.90 17.16
N ILE A 17 -20.91 7.38 17.09
CA ILE A 17 -21.23 6.18 16.29
C ILE A 17 -21.03 6.47 14.80
N SER A 18 -21.51 7.63 14.32
CA SER A 18 -21.31 8.03 12.91
C SER A 18 -19.82 8.15 12.55
N VAL A 19 -19.01 8.75 13.43
CA VAL A 19 -17.55 8.86 13.25
C VAL A 19 -16.90 7.47 13.26
N ALA A 20 -17.28 6.61 14.20
CA ALA A 20 -16.75 5.25 14.27
C ALA A 20 -17.10 4.43 13.01
N ALA A 21 -18.34 4.54 12.53
CA ALA A 21 -18.78 3.89 11.29
C ALA A 21 -17.99 4.39 10.07
N LEU A 22 -17.75 5.70 9.99
CA LEU A 22 -16.94 6.29 8.92
C LEU A 22 -15.50 5.78 8.97
N VAL A 23 -14.89 5.72 10.16
CA VAL A 23 -13.54 5.18 10.34
C VAL A 23 -13.47 3.70 9.93
N LEU A 24 -14.44 2.88 10.34
CA LEU A 24 -14.48 1.47 9.96
C LEU A 24 -14.63 1.29 8.45
N LEU A 25 -15.51 2.06 7.81
CA LEU A 25 -15.68 2.06 6.36
C LEU A 25 -14.39 2.44 5.63
N TRP A 26 -13.64 3.41 6.17
CA TRP A 26 -12.40 3.88 5.57
C TRP A 26 -11.22 2.92 5.79
N LEU A 27 -11.20 2.19 6.90
CA LEU A 27 -10.17 1.18 7.19
C LEU A 27 -10.42 -0.17 6.50
N PHE A 28 -11.65 -0.44 6.06
CA PHE A 28 -12.03 -1.71 5.44
C PHE A 28 -11.11 -2.13 4.26
N PRO A 29 -10.75 -1.24 3.31
CA PRO A 29 -9.82 -1.60 2.24
C PRO A 29 -8.40 -1.88 2.75
N THR A 30 -7.93 -1.14 3.77
CA THR A 30 -6.60 -1.33 4.37
C THR A 30 -6.52 -2.67 5.09
N VAL A 31 -7.57 -3.06 5.81
CA VAL A 31 -7.69 -4.40 6.42
C VAL A 31 -7.70 -5.47 5.33
N GLY A 32 -8.41 -5.23 4.22
CA GLY A 32 -8.41 -6.14 3.08
C GLY A 32 -7.03 -6.35 2.47
N LEU A 33 -6.24 -5.29 2.28
CA LEU A 33 -4.85 -5.38 1.83
C LEU A 33 -3.97 -6.12 2.84
N PHE A 34 -4.13 -5.84 4.13
CA PHE A 34 -3.40 -6.51 5.20
C PHE A 34 -3.69 -8.01 5.26
N VAL A 35 -4.95 -8.42 5.20
CA VAL A 35 -5.31 -9.84 5.21
C VAL A 35 -4.81 -10.51 3.93
N SER A 36 -5.00 -9.85 2.78
CA SER A 36 -4.60 -10.39 1.48
C SER A 36 -3.09 -10.54 1.33
N SER A 37 -2.27 -9.75 2.03
CA SER A 37 -0.82 -9.88 1.96
C SER A 37 -0.28 -11.17 2.59
N PHE A 38 -1.06 -11.85 3.44
CA PHE A 38 -0.71 -13.16 4.00
C PHE A 38 -1.37 -14.33 3.28
N ARG A 39 -2.11 -14.11 2.19
CA ARG A 39 -2.83 -15.16 1.45
C ARG A 39 -2.02 -15.65 0.25
N THR A 40 -2.23 -16.90 -0.12
CA THR A 40 -1.68 -17.48 -1.36
C THR A 40 -2.44 -16.98 -2.60
N ALA A 41 -1.84 -17.15 -3.77
CA ALA A 41 -2.47 -16.78 -5.05
C ALA A 41 -3.82 -17.50 -5.26
N ASP A 42 -3.86 -18.80 -4.96
CA ASP A 42 -5.06 -19.64 -5.11
C ASP A 42 -6.19 -19.20 -4.18
N GLN A 43 -5.87 -18.78 -2.96
CA GLN A 43 -6.89 -18.25 -2.05
C GLN A 43 -7.46 -16.91 -2.51
N ILE A 44 -6.62 -15.99 -2.99
CA ILE A 44 -7.09 -14.68 -3.45
C ILE A 44 -7.98 -14.81 -4.68
N SER A 45 -7.69 -15.77 -5.56
CA SER A 45 -8.52 -16.03 -6.74
C SER A 45 -9.83 -16.76 -6.42
N SER A 46 -9.85 -17.61 -5.39
CA SER A 46 -11.04 -18.40 -5.01
C SER A 46 -12.02 -17.66 -4.09
N SER A 47 -11.56 -16.76 -3.22
CA SER A 47 -12.42 -16.12 -2.23
C SER A 47 -12.00 -14.71 -1.82
N GLY A 48 -12.98 -13.90 -1.40
CA GLY A 48 -12.73 -12.58 -0.84
C GLY A 48 -11.97 -12.63 0.49
N TRP A 49 -11.21 -11.58 0.79
CA TRP A 49 -10.35 -11.51 1.99
C TRP A 49 -11.13 -11.63 3.30
N TRP A 50 -12.42 -11.26 3.31
CA TRP A 50 -13.30 -11.42 4.48
C TRP A 50 -13.56 -12.89 4.84
N ALA A 51 -13.33 -13.82 3.89
CA ALA A 51 -13.47 -15.26 4.09
C ALA A 51 -12.13 -15.95 4.42
N ALA A 52 -11.03 -15.21 4.56
CA ALA A 52 -9.68 -15.79 4.67
C ALA A 52 -9.43 -16.67 5.90
N LEU A 53 -10.28 -16.62 6.91
CA LEU A 53 -10.21 -17.47 8.11
C LEU A 53 -11.07 -18.74 7.99
N PHE A 54 -11.78 -18.93 6.89
CA PHE A 54 -12.69 -20.04 6.67
C PHE A 54 -12.21 -20.91 5.53
N PRO A 55 -12.56 -22.22 5.53
CA PRO A 55 -12.30 -23.08 4.39
C PRO A 55 -12.98 -22.52 3.13
N ALA A 56 -12.28 -22.62 2.00
CA ALA A 56 -12.76 -22.16 0.70
C ALA A 56 -12.69 -23.30 -0.31
N GLU A 57 -13.61 -23.27 -1.27
CA GLU A 57 -13.58 -24.19 -2.40
C GLU A 57 -12.49 -23.75 -3.38
N GLN A 58 -11.59 -24.68 -3.71
CA GLN A 58 -10.51 -24.46 -4.67
C GLN A 58 -10.54 -25.55 -5.73
N ASN A 59 -10.23 -25.15 -6.96
CA ASN A 59 -10.12 -26.07 -8.08
C ASN A 59 -8.68 -26.58 -8.18
N GLU A 60 -8.51 -27.86 -7.90
CA GLU A 60 -7.22 -28.53 -7.84
C GLU A 60 -7.12 -29.58 -8.95
N VAL A 61 -5.88 -29.90 -9.33
CA VAL A 61 -5.61 -30.93 -10.33
C VAL A 61 -4.73 -32.00 -9.72
N TYR A 62 -5.27 -33.22 -9.65
CA TYR A 62 -4.54 -34.39 -9.20
C TYR A 62 -4.32 -35.37 -10.35
N ARG A 63 -3.46 -36.35 -10.12
CA ARG A 63 -3.28 -37.50 -10.99
C ARG A 63 -3.50 -38.77 -10.19
N THR A 64 -4.11 -39.77 -10.81
CA THR A 64 -4.11 -41.13 -10.28
C THR A 64 -2.69 -41.68 -10.26
N SER A 65 -2.46 -42.71 -9.46
CA SER A 65 -1.23 -43.50 -9.46
C SER A 65 -0.86 -44.02 -10.85
N ASP A 66 0.42 -44.28 -11.03
CA ASP A 66 0.96 -44.86 -12.26
C ASP A 66 0.40 -46.28 -12.45
N PRO A 67 -0.38 -46.53 -13.53
CA PRO A 67 -0.89 -47.84 -13.84
C PRO A 67 0.17 -48.92 -13.99
N ASP A 68 1.35 -48.59 -14.50
CA ASP A 68 2.39 -49.58 -14.77
C ASP A 68 2.93 -50.18 -13.47
N GLU A 69 2.80 -49.45 -12.35
CA GLU A 69 3.21 -49.90 -11.01
C GLU A 69 2.05 -50.44 -10.16
N THR A 70 0.81 -49.99 -10.40
CA THR A 70 -0.30 -50.17 -9.44
C THR A 70 -1.53 -50.89 -9.99
N ARG A 71 -1.56 -51.25 -11.28
CA ARG A 71 -2.72 -51.94 -11.87
C ARG A 71 -2.85 -53.38 -11.38
N VAL A 72 -4.10 -53.79 -11.15
CA VAL A 72 -4.49 -55.16 -10.81
C VAL A 72 -5.41 -55.70 -11.90
N ALA A 73 -5.17 -56.93 -12.35
CA ALA A 73 -6.03 -57.57 -13.34
C ALA A 73 -7.37 -57.99 -12.71
N ASP A 74 -8.48 -57.63 -13.36
CA ASP A 74 -9.86 -57.92 -12.99
C ASP A 74 -10.58 -58.48 -14.24
N GLY A 75 -10.35 -59.77 -14.52
CA GLY A 75 -10.79 -60.41 -15.76
C GLY A 75 -10.03 -59.90 -16.99
N ASP A 76 -10.77 -59.42 -18.00
CA ASP A 76 -10.22 -58.82 -19.23
C ASP A 76 -9.88 -57.32 -19.07
N LEU A 77 -10.13 -56.74 -17.89
CA LEU A 77 -9.89 -55.33 -17.57
C LEU A 77 -8.80 -55.20 -16.50
N PHE A 78 -8.21 -54.02 -16.43
CA PHE A 78 -7.29 -53.60 -15.39
C PHE A 78 -7.95 -52.56 -14.51
N THR A 79 -7.70 -52.64 -13.20
CA THR A 79 -8.17 -51.69 -12.22
C THR A 79 -6.99 -51.06 -11.51
N VAL A 80 -7.00 -49.73 -11.39
CA VAL A 80 -6.09 -48.96 -10.55
C VAL A 80 -6.93 -48.31 -9.45
N SER A 81 -6.52 -48.48 -8.21
CA SER A 81 -7.20 -47.88 -7.05
C SER A 81 -6.18 -47.17 -6.18
N GLY A 82 -6.59 -46.04 -5.60
CA GLY A 82 -5.73 -45.23 -4.76
C GLY A 82 -6.50 -44.09 -4.12
N ASN A 83 -5.78 -43.13 -3.54
CA ASN A 83 -6.35 -41.92 -3.00
C ASN A 83 -5.55 -40.71 -3.50
N ILE A 84 -6.23 -39.71 -4.08
CA ILE A 84 -5.56 -38.54 -4.67
C ILE A 84 -5.02 -37.54 -3.65
N PHE A 85 -5.38 -37.65 -2.38
CA PHE A 85 -4.96 -36.71 -1.33
C PHE A 85 -3.76 -37.17 -0.50
N GLU A 86 -3.12 -38.29 -0.83
CA GLU A 86 -1.86 -38.78 -0.20
C GLU A 86 -1.83 -38.75 1.35
N GLY A 87 -2.99 -38.81 2.02
CA GLY A 87 -3.11 -38.79 3.48
C GLY A 87 -3.53 -37.44 4.09
N GLU A 88 -3.76 -36.39 3.31
CA GLU A 88 -4.39 -35.16 3.78
C GLU A 88 -5.93 -35.25 3.67
N PRO A 89 -6.67 -35.30 4.79
CA PRO A 89 -8.13 -35.40 4.72
C PRO A 89 -8.73 -34.11 4.15
N ARG A 90 -9.28 -34.19 2.94
CA ARG A 90 -10.03 -33.13 2.26
C ARG A 90 -11.35 -33.68 1.74
N GLU A 91 -12.32 -32.80 1.55
CA GLU A 91 -13.66 -33.16 1.05
C GLU A 91 -13.84 -32.61 -0.37
N ILE A 92 -14.12 -33.50 -1.33
CA ILE A 92 -14.44 -33.14 -2.72
C ILE A 92 -15.92 -32.76 -2.80
N ARG A 93 -16.21 -31.61 -3.40
CA ARG A 93 -17.56 -31.11 -3.67
C ARG A 93 -18.06 -31.51 -5.06
N SER A 94 -17.18 -31.48 -6.05
CA SER A 94 -17.44 -31.91 -7.41
C SER A 94 -16.15 -32.26 -8.14
N TRP A 95 -16.23 -33.02 -9.22
CA TRP A 95 -15.05 -33.42 -9.98
C TRP A 95 -15.33 -33.64 -11.48
N GLY A 96 -14.25 -33.67 -12.26
CA GLY A 96 -14.29 -33.87 -13.70
C GLY A 96 -12.98 -34.45 -14.25
N VAL A 97 -13.06 -35.04 -15.45
CA VAL A 97 -11.90 -35.58 -16.19
C VAL A 97 -11.27 -34.55 -17.14
N SER A 98 -11.86 -33.36 -17.24
CA SER A 98 -11.39 -32.27 -18.10
C SER A 98 -11.43 -30.93 -17.38
N SER A 99 -10.46 -30.07 -17.64
CA SER A 99 -10.44 -28.69 -17.12
C SER A 99 -11.58 -27.82 -17.67
N ARG A 100 -12.27 -28.29 -18.72
CA ARG A 100 -13.41 -27.58 -19.33
C ARG A 100 -14.68 -27.67 -18.49
N ASP A 101 -14.82 -28.72 -17.69
CA ASP A 101 -15.99 -28.95 -16.84
C ASP A 101 -15.57 -29.73 -15.59
N VAL A 102 -15.09 -29.00 -14.58
CA VAL A 102 -14.60 -29.54 -13.31
C VAL A 102 -15.76 -30.02 -12.42
N SER A 103 -16.99 -29.57 -12.69
CA SER A 103 -18.19 -29.92 -11.94
C SER A 103 -19.07 -30.95 -12.64
N ALA A 104 -18.53 -31.68 -13.60
CA ALA A 104 -19.27 -32.64 -14.42
C ALA A 104 -19.90 -33.77 -13.60
N TYR A 105 -19.27 -34.16 -12.49
CA TYR A 105 -19.67 -35.30 -11.67
C TYR A 105 -19.69 -34.95 -10.17
N GLN A 106 -20.61 -35.58 -9.44
CA GLN A 106 -20.63 -35.60 -7.97
C GLN A 106 -19.73 -36.72 -7.43
N PRO A 107 -19.21 -36.59 -6.19
CA PRO A 107 -18.46 -37.67 -5.56
C PRO A 107 -19.29 -38.97 -5.48
N GLY A 108 -18.70 -40.08 -5.92
CA GLY A 108 -19.35 -41.39 -6.02
C GLY A 108 -19.97 -41.71 -7.38
N GLU A 109 -20.11 -40.72 -8.27
CA GLU A 109 -20.49 -40.97 -9.66
C GLU A 109 -19.31 -41.53 -10.46
N THR A 110 -19.63 -42.24 -11.54
CA THR A 110 -18.64 -42.83 -12.44
C THR A 110 -18.62 -42.04 -13.75
N ALA A 111 -17.46 -41.48 -14.09
CA ALA A 111 -17.23 -40.89 -15.40
C ALA A 111 -17.02 -42.00 -16.44
N ASP A 112 -17.79 -41.95 -17.52
CA ASP A 112 -17.57 -42.75 -18.73
C ASP A 112 -16.58 -41.99 -19.63
N MET A 113 -15.41 -42.58 -19.86
CA MET A 113 -14.35 -42.00 -20.67
C MET A 113 -14.31 -42.59 -22.10
N GLY A 114 -15.29 -43.44 -22.43
CA GLY A 114 -15.40 -44.10 -23.73
C GLY A 114 -14.62 -45.41 -23.79
N ASP A 115 -14.97 -46.26 -24.77
CA ASP A 115 -14.31 -47.55 -25.04
C ASP A 115 -14.17 -48.47 -23.79
N GLY A 116 -15.15 -48.41 -22.88
CA GLY A 116 -15.19 -49.19 -21.65
C GLY A 116 -14.30 -48.67 -20.51
N GLU A 117 -13.65 -47.52 -20.68
CA GLU A 117 -12.85 -46.86 -19.65
C GLU A 117 -13.74 -46.07 -18.70
N SER A 118 -13.55 -46.24 -17.39
CA SER A 118 -14.35 -45.55 -16.39
C SER A 118 -13.53 -45.15 -15.17
N LEU A 119 -13.87 -44.02 -14.58
CA LEU A 119 -13.25 -43.51 -13.35
C LEU A 119 -14.34 -43.17 -12.35
N THR A 120 -14.24 -43.66 -11.13
CA THR A 120 -15.11 -43.28 -10.01
C THR A 120 -14.24 -42.61 -8.94
N LEU A 121 -14.68 -41.46 -8.43
CA LEU A 121 -13.98 -40.70 -7.39
C LEU A 121 -14.93 -40.44 -6.21
N LEU A 122 -14.53 -40.84 -5.01
CA LEU A 122 -15.28 -40.65 -3.77
C LEU A 122 -14.92 -39.32 -3.09
N ALA A 123 -15.76 -38.88 -2.14
CA ALA A 123 -15.62 -37.57 -1.48
C ALA A 123 -14.32 -37.43 -0.66
N ASP A 124 -13.76 -38.56 -0.19
CA ASP A 124 -12.52 -38.65 0.58
C ASP A 124 -11.26 -38.74 -0.30
N GLY A 125 -11.40 -38.62 -1.63
CA GLY A 125 -10.31 -38.73 -2.59
C GLY A 125 -9.99 -40.16 -3.04
N SER A 126 -10.68 -41.17 -2.50
CA SER A 126 -10.50 -42.56 -2.93
C SER A 126 -11.06 -42.74 -4.34
N TYR A 127 -10.31 -43.38 -5.24
CA TYR A 127 -10.75 -43.58 -6.62
C TYR A 127 -10.57 -45.02 -7.10
N VAL A 128 -11.36 -45.36 -8.11
CA VAL A 128 -11.25 -46.61 -8.88
C VAL A 128 -11.28 -46.27 -10.35
N TRP A 129 -10.19 -46.56 -11.05
CA TRP A 129 -10.03 -46.38 -12.49
C TRP A 129 -9.98 -47.74 -13.17
N LYS A 130 -10.86 -47.98 -14.14
CA LYS A 130 -10.96 -49.25 -14.87
C LYS A 130 -10.86 -49.03 -16.38
N GLY A 131 -10.20 -49.95 -17.08
CA GLY A 131 -10.08 -49.93 -18.53
C GLY A 131 -9.30 -51.14 -19.04
N ASN A 132 -9.08 -51.23 -20.34
CA ASN A 132 -8.28 -52.29 -20.95
C ASN A 132 -6.76 -52.02 -20.80
N ASP A 133 -5.94 -52.99 -21.22
CA ASP A 133 -4.46 -52.93 -21.11
C ASP A 133 -3.84 -51.67 -21.74
N LYS A 134 -4.43 -51.15 -22.82
CA LYS A 134 -3.92 -49.95 -23.51
C LYS A 134 -4.32 -48.66 -22.78
N GLN A 135 -5.51 -48.62 -22.21
CA GLN A 135 -6.03 -47.47 -21.47
C GLN A 135 -5.35 -47.32 -20.11
N ILE A 136 -5.15 -48.45 -19.41
CA ILE A 136 -4.53 -48.51 -18.08
C ILE A 136 -3.03 -48.80 -18.24
N SER A 137 -2.34 -47.88 -18.92
CA SER A 137 -0.88 -47.93 -19.14
C SER A 137 -0.26 -46.54 -19.19
N GLY A 138 1.01 -46.42 -18.82
CA GLY A 138 1.76 -45.17 -18.86
C GLY A 138 1.39 -44.19 -17.73
N ARG A 139 1.03 -42.95 -18.05
CA ARG A 139 0.81 -41.92 -17.00
C ARG A 139 -0.59 -42.01 -16.43
N GLY A 140 -0.69 -41.83 -15.11
CA GLY A 140 -1.98 -41.71 -14.41
C GLY A 140 -2.90 -40.63 -14.96
N GLN A 141 -4.20 -40.89 -14.90
CA GLN A 141 -5.26 -40.03 -15.40
C GLN A 141 -5.35 -38.74 -14.58
N ARG A 142 -5.52 -37.59 -15.26
CA ARG A 142 -5.73 -36.31 -14.58
C ARG A 142 -7.16 -36.21 -14.10
N VAL A 143 -7.32 -35.75 -12.88
CA VAL A 143 -8.62 -35.53 -12.24
C VAL A 143 -8.66 -34.08 -11.76
N PHE A 144 -9.71 -33.37 -12.13
CA PHE A 144 -9.95 -32.00 -11.72
C PHE A 144 -11.01 -32.04 -10.62
N VAL A 145 -10.72 -31.47 -9.45
CA VAL A 145 -11.62 -31.52 -8.30
C VAL A 145 -11.85 -30.12 -7.77
N THR A 146 -13.07 -29.84 -7.33
CA THR A 146 -13.38 -28.73 -6.44
C THR A 146 -13.36 -29.28 -5.02
N ALA A 147 -12.33 -28.93 -4.25
CA ALA A 147 -12.15 -29.42 -2.88
C ALA A 147 -12.29 -28.28 -1.87
N THR A 148 -12.81 -28.61 -0.68
CA THR A 148 -12.82 -27.67 0.45
C THR A 148 -11.44 -27.67 1.10
N VAL A 149 -10.69 -26.58 0.93
CA VAL A 149 -9.32 -26.44 1.44
C VAL A 149 -9.33 -25.54 2.69
N PRO A 150 -8.64 -25.92 3.77
CA PRO A 150 -8.52 -25.08 4.96
C PRO A 150 -7.80 -23.75 4.65
N PRO A 151 -8.00 -22.71 5.49
CA PRO A 151 -7.26 -21.47 5.35
C PRO A 151 -5.77 -21.72 5.59
N GLU A 152 -4.95 -21.03 4.80
CA GLU A 152 -3.49 -21.12 4.78
C GLU A 152 -2.93 -19.70 4.74
N PHE A 153 -1.93 -19.44 5.58
CA PHE A 153 -1.25 -18.15 5.65
C PHE A 153 0.22 -18.31 5.29
N THR A 154 0.72 -17.40 4.48
CA THR A 154 2.11 -17.41 4.00
C THR A 154 2.80 -16.07 4.21
N LEU A 155 4.13 -16.13 4.36
CA LEU A 155 5.02 -14.96 4.33
C LEU A 155 5.80 -14.86 3.01
N GLU A 156 5.57 -15.79 2.09
CA GLU A 156 6.29 -15.87 0.82
C GLU A 156 6.15 -14.58 0.02
N ASN A 157 4.95 -13.98 -0.01
CA ASN A 157 4.72 -12.71 -0.70
C ASN A 157 5.66 -11.59 -0.22
N TYR A 158 5.91 -11.52 1.10
CA TYR A 158 6.84 -10.54 1.68
C TYR A 158 8.29 -10.88 1.32
N GLN A 159 8.64 -12.17 1.31
CA GLN A 159 9.95 -12.61 0.86
C GLN A 159 10.18 -12.26 -0.60
N THR A 160 9.18 -12.47 -1.45
CA THR A 160 9.22 -12.16 -2.87
C THR A 160 9.43 -10.68 -3.10
N ILE A 161 8.62 -9.84 -2.44
CA ILE A 161 8.63 -8.40 -2.70
C ILE A 161 9.86 -7.72 -2.09
N LEU A 162 10.29 -8.11 -0.89
CA LEU A 162 11.37 -7.45 -0.16
C LEU A 162 12.77 -7.99 -0.49
N PHE A 163 12.88 -9.29 -0.80
CA PHE A 163 14.19 -9.96 -0.86
C PHE A 163 14.46 -10.69 -2.18
N SER A 164 13.44 -11.11 -2.94
CA SER A 164 13.65 -11.94 -4.13
C SER A 164 13.68 -11.17 -5.47
N GLY A 165 13.44 -9.85 -5.46
CA GLY A 165 13.42 -9.06 -6.68
C GLY A 165 14.80 -8.94 -7.34
N THR A 166 14.98 -9.61 -8.48
CA THR A 166 16.13 -9.41 -9.37
C THR A 166 15.83 -8.31 -10.39
N GLY A 167 16.70 -7.29 -10.51
CA GLY A 167 16.59 -6.24 -11.53
C GLY A 167 15.60 -5.11 -11.21
N GLN A 168 14.69 -4.78 -12.15
CA GLN A 168 13.76 -3.65 -12.10
C GLN A 168 12.52 -3.89 -11.18
N ASP A 169 12.37 -5.11 -10.68
CA ASP A 169 11.22 -5.56 -9.88
C ASP A 169 11.48 -5.55 -8.35
N ASN A 170 12.47 -4.79 -7.90
CA ASN A 170 12.92 -4.80 -6.51
C ASN A 170 12.23 -3.71 -5.67
N MET A 171 11.18 -4.09 -4.93
CA MET A 171 10.47 -3.16 -4.02
C MET A 171 11.39 -2.62 -2.92
N GLY A 172 12.36 -3.40 -2.44
CA GLY A 172 13.36 -2.94 -1.48
C GLY A 172 14.16 -1.74 -2.01
N LYS A 173 14.60 -1.80 -3.26
CA LYS A 173 15.25 -0.68 -3.94
C LYS A 173 14.30 0.51 -4.10
N ALA A 174 13.07 0.25 -4.51
CA ALA A 174 12.06 1.29 -4.65
C ALA A 174 11.74 1.98 -3.31
N PHE A 175 11.77 1.25 -2.20
CA PHE A 175 11.63 1.78 -0.86
C PHE A 175 12.75 2.76 -0.51
N PHE A 176 14.01 2.39 -0.74
CA PHE A 176 15.15 3.28 -0.49
C PHE A 176 15.15 4.51 -1.40
N ASN A 177 14.78 4.34 -2.68
CA ASN A 177 14.60 5.46 -3.59
C ASN A 177 13.51 6.41 -3.09
N THR A 178 12.38 5.87 -2.61
CA THR A 178 11.27 6.66 -2.04
C THR A 178 11.73 7.43 -0.79
N LEU A 179 12.50 6.81 0.10
CA LEU A 179 13.09 7.51 1.25
C LEU A 179 14.07 8.60 0.82
N THR A 180 14.91 8.30 -0.18
CA THR A 180 15.90 9.24 -0.74
C THR A 180 15.23 10.46 -1.35
N VAL A 181 14.00 10.32 -1.87
CA VAL A 181 13.18 11.46 -2.32
C VAL A 181 12.50 12.16 -1.15
N THR A 182 11.75 11.41 -0.34
CA THR A 182 10.80 11.92 0.65
C THR A 182 11.50 12.69 1.77
N ILE A 183 12.63 12.17 2.30
CA ILE A 183 13.31 12.79 3.45
C ILE A 183 13.87 14.18 3.08
N PRO A 184 14.71 14.34 2.03
CA PRO A 184 15.20 15.66 1.64
C PRO A 184 14.07 16.57 1.16
N ALA A 185 13.10 16.06 0.39
CA ALA A 185 11.95 16.83 -0.07
C ALA A 185 11.04 17.31 1.07
N THR A 186 11.16 16.72 2.27
CA THR A 186 10.49 17.20 3.49
C THR A 186 11.33 18.24 4.22
N ILE A 187 12.62 17.97 4.41
CA ILE A 187 13.50 18.82 5.23
C ILE A 187 13.87 20.13 4.53
N ILE A 188 14.23 20.08 3.24
CA ILE A 188 14.71 21.26 2.49
C ILE A 188 13.67 22.39 2.49
N PRO A 189 12.39 22.17 2.12
CA PRO A 189 11.39 23.24 2.16
C PRO A 189 11.14 23.77 3.58
N ILE A 190 11.18 22.93 4.62
CA ILE A 190 11.02 23.40 6.02
C ILE A 190 12.10 24.40 6.39
N VAL A 191 13.37 24.06 6.11
CA VAL A 191 14.51 24.91 6.47
C VAL A 191 14.39 26.26 5.78
N ILE A 192 14.14 26.26 4.47
CA ILE A 192 14.03 27.49 3.67
C ILE A 192 12.79 28.30 4.09
N ALA A 193 11.64 27.64 4.24
CA ALA A 193 10.40 28.29 4.59
C ALA A 193 10.40 28.86 6.01
N ALA A 194 11.09 28.24 6.97
CA ALA A 194 11.20 28.77 8.33
C ALA A 194 11.89 30.15 8.35
N PHE A 195 12.98 30.31 7.59
CA PHE A 195 13.64 31.61 7.43
C PHE A 195 12.75 32.63 6.72
N ALA A 196 12.13 32.24 5.60
CA ALA A 196 11.25 33.12 4.85
C ALA A 196 10.02 33.54 5.68
N ALA A 197 9.42 32.62 6.43
CA ALA A 197 8.29 32.87 7.32
C ALA A 197 8.66 33.83 8.45
N TYR A 198 9.83 33.66 9.07
CA TYR A 198 10.34 34.58 10.10
C TYR A 198 10.46 36.00 9.54
N ALA A 199 11.14 36.16 8.39
CA ALA A 199 11.30 37.46 7.76
C ALA A 199 9.96 38.11 7.41
N LEU A 200 9.03 37.35 6.84
CA LEU A 200 7.70 37.85 6.44
C LEU A 200 6.73 38.08 7.61
N ALA A 201 7.00 37.51 8.77
CA ALA A 201 6.23 37.69 10.00
C ALA A 201 6.73 38.89 10.81
N TRP A 202 8.05 39.00 11.00
CA TRP A 202 8.65 39.83 12.05
C TRP A 202 9.63 40.91 11.56
N MET A 203 10.15 40.82 10.33
CA MET A 203 11.04 41.84 9.79
C MET A 203 10.25 42.88 9.00
N GLU A 204 10.74 44.12 9.03
CA GLU A 204 10.19 45.25 8.28
C GLU A 204 11.14 45.58 7.13
N PHE A 205 10.63 45.51 5.90
CA PHE A 205 11.39 45.84 4.70
C PHE A 205 10.42 46.18 3.55
N PRO A 206 10.86 47.00 2.57
CA PRO A 206 10.01 47.39 1.45
C PRO A 206 9.61 46.16 0.59
N GLY A 207 8.35 46.11 0.14
CA GLY A 207 7.85 45.02 -0.71
C GLY A 207 7.36 43.76 0.03
N ARG A 208 7.43 43.72 1.37
CA ARG A 208 6.93 42.59 2.19
C ARG A 208 5.50 42.15 1.85
N ALA A 209 4.58 43.11 1.66
CA ALA A 209 3.19 42.81 1.32
C ALA A 209 3.04 42.16 -0.06
N LEU A 210 3.82 42.60 -1.05
CA LEU A 210 3.83 42.01 -2.40
C LEU A 210 4.38 40.58 -2.38
N LEU A 211 5.43 40.31 -1.60
CA LEU A 211 5.94 38.95 -1.44
C LEU A 211 4.91 38.02 -0.79
N ILE A 212 4.18 38.49 0.23
CA ILE A 212 3.09 37.71 0.84
C ILE A 212 2.00 37.43 -0.20
N ALA A 213 1.58 38.45 -0.97
CA ALA A 213 0.59 38.29 -2.02
C ALA A 213 1.05 37.30 -3.11
N ALA A 214 2.33 37.34 -3.49
CA ALA A 214 2.92 36.39 -4.45
C ALA A 214 2.93 34.96 -3.91
N VAL A 215 3.32 34.74 -2.65
CA VAL A 215 3.25 33.43 -1.99
C VAL A 215 1.83 32.88 -2.01
N VAL A 216 0.83 33.72 -1.70
CA VAL A 216 -0.58 33.31 -1.74
C VAL A 216 -1.05 33.03 -3.17
N ALA A 217 -0.65 33.84 -4.15
CA ALA A 217 -0.98 33.60 -5.55
C ALA A 217 -0.41 32.28 -6.08
N LEU A 218 0.80 31.91 -5.64
CA LEU A 218 1.44 30.64 -6.03
C LEU A 218 0.69 29.40 -5.51
N LEU A 219 -0.10 29.52 -4.42
CA LEU A 219 -0.94 28.41 -3.94
C LEU A 219 -2.04 28.03 -4.93
N VAL A 220 -2.45 28.95 -5.81
CA VAL A 220 -3.52 28.73 -6.80
C VAL A 220 -3.00 27.99 -8.03
N VAL A 221 -1.69 28.00 -8.26
CA VAL A 221 -1.09 27.41 -9.46
C VAL A 221 -1.16 25.88 -9.38
N PRO A 222 -1.84 25.21 -10.32
CA PRO A 222 -1.88 23.75 -10.33
C PRO A 222 -0.52 23.20 -10.74
N LEU A 223 0.05 22.33 -9.89
CA LEU A 223 1.39 21.78 -10.10
C LEU A 223 1.52 21.07 -11.46
N GLN A 224 0.45 20.40 -11.93
CA GLN A 224 0.44 19.64 -13.18
C GLN A 224 0.76 20.50 -14.40
N LEU A 225 0.32 21.76 -14.44
CA LEU A 225 0.61 22.68 -15.55
C LEU A 225 2.08 23.14 -15.54
N ALA A 226 2.71 23.14 -14.38
CA ALA A 226 4.07 23.64 -14.19
C ALA A 226 5.15 22.56 -14.35
N LEU A 227 4.81 21.26 -14.34
CA LEU A 227 5.79 20.16 -14.40
C LEU A 227 6.68 20.22 -15.66
N ILE A 228 6.08 20.31 -16.85
CA ILE A 228 6.84 20.30 -18.11
C ILE A 228 7.68 21.57 -18.30
N PRO A 229 7.15 22.79 -18.09
CA PRO A 229 7.97 24.00 -18.10
C PRO A 229 9.14 23.95 -17.11
N LEU A 230 8.91 23.45 -15.89
CA LEU A 230 9.95 23.35 -14.87
C LEU A 230 11.03 22.32 -15.24
N LEU A 231 10.65 21.17 -15.83
CA LEU A 231 11.63 20.20 -16.33
C LEU A 231 12.47 20.78 -17.48
N ARG A 232 11.84 21.53 -18.40
CA ARG A 232 12.59 22.24 -19.47
C ARG A 232 13.59 23.23 -18.87
N LEU A 233 13.20 23.96 -17.82
CA LEU A 233 14.13 24.83 -17.08
C LEU A 233 15.27 24.04 -16.48
N HIS A 234 15.00 22.91 -15.81
CA HIS A 234 16.02 22.04 -15.21
C HIS A 234 17.04 21.55 -16.24
N LEU A 235 16.56 21.13 -17.41
CA LEU A 235 17.42 20.71 -18.52
C LEU A 235 18.27 21.87 -19.04
N ALA A 236 17.68 23.06 -19.20
CA ALA A 236 18.39 24.24 -19.70
C ALA A 236 19.52 24.71 -18.78
N VAL A 237 19.37 24.55 -17.46
CA VAL A 237 20.38 24.94 -16.46
C VAL A 237 21.31 23.78 -16.05
N GLY A 238 21.20 22.60 -16.69
CA GLY A 238 22.08 21.46 -16.46
C GLY A 238 21.76 20.60 -15.24
N ILE A 239 20.59 20.79 -14.59
CA ILE A 239 20.13 19.94 -13.48
C ILE A 239 19.49 18.65 -14.02
N GLY A 240 18.66 18.77 -15.05
CA GLY A 240 17.94 17.66 -15.69
C GLY A 240 17.07 16.83 -14.73
N LYS A 241 16.99 15.52 -15.00
CA LYS A 241 16.35 14.53 -14.14
C LYS A 241 17.34 13.98 -13.11
N GLY A 242 16.83 13.45 -12.01
CA GLY A 242 17.57 12.78 -10.95
C GLY A 242 17.15 13.27 -9.56
N TYR A 243 17.86 12.83 -8.53
CA TYR A 243 17.55 13.18 -7.14
C TYR A 243 17.54 14.70 -6.90
N MET A 244 18.52 15.42 -7.45
CA MET A 244 18.56 16.88 -7.34
C MET A 244 17.32 17.54 -7.96
N GLY A 245 16.92 17.10 -9.17
CA GLY A 245 15.77 17.66 -9.87
C GLY A 245 14.46 17.42 -9.11
N VAL A 246 14.26 16.21 -8.58
CA VAL A 246 13.03 15.89 -7.82
C VAL A 246 13.00 16.59 -6.45
N TRP A 247 14.13 16.77 -5.77
CA TRP A 247 14.19 17.54 -4.52
C TRP A 247 13.85 19.01 -4.73
N LEU A 248 14.41 19.62 -5.78
CA LEU A 248 14.14 21.02 -6.13
C LEU A 248 12.69 21.21 -6.57
N ALA A 249 12.13 20.28 -7.36
CA ALA A 249 10.75 20.32 -7.78
C ALA A 249 9.78 20.26 -6.57
N HIS A 250 9.93 19.27 -5.68
CA HIS A 250 9.09 19.19 -4.48
C HIS A 250 9.27 20.37 -3.54
N THR A 251 10.49 20.91 -3.44
CA THR A 251 10.75 22.13 -2.67
C THR A 251 9.99 23.31 -3.28
N ALA A 252 10.14 23.56 -4.58
CA ALA A 252 9.49 24.67 -5.26
C ALA A 252 7.96 24.65 -5.11
N PHE A 253 7.34 23.47 -5.26
CA PHE A 253 5.88 23.32 -5.12
C PHE A 253 5.40 23.34 -3.66
N GLY A 254 6.18 22.81 -2.72
CA GLY A 254 5.83 22.82 -1.29
C GLY A 254 6.03 24.18 -0.61
N MET A 255 6.93 25.02 -1.14
CA MET A 255 7.34 26.29 -0.54
C MET A 255 6.19 27.28 -0.28
N PRO A 256 5.25 27.53 -1.21
CA PRO A 256 4.15 28.47 -0.96
C PRO A 256 3.32 28.09 0.27
N LEU A 257 2.97 26.80 0.41
CA LEU A 257 2.21 26.31 1.56
C LEU A 257 3.05 26.35 2.84
N ALA A 258 4.32 25.95 2.76
CA ALA A 258 5.26 25.99 3.88
C ALA A 258 5.39 27.42 4.46
N VAL A 259 5.68 28.38 3.60
CA VAL A 259 5.86 29.79 3.98
C VAL A 259 4.55 30.35 4.53
N TYR A 260 3.42 30.09 3.86
CA TYR A 260 2.12 30.58 4.31
C TYR A 260 1.74 30.04 5.70
N LEU A 261 1.83 28.72 5.90
CA LEU A 261 1.46 28.06 7.16
C LEU A 261 2.38 28.51 8.30
N LEU A 262 3.70 28.44 8.09
CA LEU A 262 4.66 28.81 9.12
C LEU A 262 4.58 30.30 9.46
N ARG A 263 4.38 31.18 8.47
CA ARG A 263 4.21 32.61 8.71
C ARG A 263 2.97 32.88 9.55
N ASN A 264 1.83 32.27 9.21
CA ASN A 264 0.58 32.50 9.94
C ASN A 264 0.68 32.03 11.39
N TYR A 265 1.39 30.93 11.65
CA TYR A 265 1.69 30.50 13.00
C TYR A 265 2.63 31.48 13.73
N MET A 266 3.75 31.84 13.08
CA MET A 266 4.78 32.71 13.68
C MET A 266 4.24 34.09 14.03
N VAL A 267 3.31 34.66 13.24
CA VAL A 267 2.65 35.94 13.55
C VAL A 267 1.82 35.88 14.84
N GLY A 268 1.32 34.70 15.21
CA GLY A 268 0.53 34.48 16.43
C GLY A 268 1.38 34.34 17.71
N LEU A 269 2.71 34.31 17.61
CA LEU A 269 3.57 34.23 18.79
C LEU A 269 3.52 35.54 19.59
N PRO A 270 3.62 35.50 20.93
CA PRO A 270 3.57 36.69 21.78
C PRO A 270 4.68 37.69 21.42
N ARG A 271 4.30 38.92 21.07
CA ARG A 271 5.24 39.98 20.65
C ARG A 271 6.20 40.37 21.76
N ASP A 272 5.70 40.44 23.00
CA ASP A 272 6.45 40.89 24.17
C ASP A 272 7.74 40.09 24.39
N ILE A 273 7.73 38.77 24.15
CA ILE A 273 8.92 37.91 24.30
C ILE A 273 10.02 38.34 23.33
N ILE A 274 9.65 38.70 22.10
CA ILE A 274 10.57 39.07 21.03
C ILE A 274 11.07 40.50 21.23
N GLU A 275 10.18 41.41 21.63
CA GLU A 275 10.53 42.81 21.92
C GLU A 275 11.50 42.90 23.10
N ASN A 276 11.26 42.14 24.18
CA ASN A 276 12.19 42.05 25.31
C ASN A 276 13.55 41.49 24.89
N ALA A 277 13.58 40.42 24.07
CA ALA A 277 14.84 39.88 23.57
C ALA A 277 15.63 40.89 22.71
N LYS A 278 14.93 41.74 21.92
CA LYS A 278 15.57 42.84 21.17
C LYS A 278 16.13 43.92 22.10
N VAL A 279 15.42 44.25 23.18
CA VAL A 279 15.91 45.18 24.23
C VAL A 279 17.16 44.62 24.92
N ASP A 280 17.22 43.30 25.12
CA ASP A 280 18.40 42.60 25.65
C ASP A 280 19.56 42.48 24.63
N GLY A 281 19.42 43.07 23.44
CA GLY A 281 20.46 43.10 22.40
C GLY A 281 20.59 41.82 21.59
N ALA A 282 19.61 40.92 21.64
CA ALA A 282 19.63 39.70 20.84
C ALA A 282 19.51 40.02 19.33
N THR A 283 20.34 39.38 18.51
CA THR A 283 20.27 39.51 17.04
C THR A 283 19.07 38.75 16.47
N ASP A 284 18.60 39.13 15.28
CA ASP A 284 17.51 38.41 14.59
C ASP A 284 17.79 36.91 14.44
N PHE A 285 19.05 36.53 14.18
CA PHE A 285 19.43 35.12 14.08
C PHE A 285 19.33 34.39 15.43
N GLN A 286 19.69 35.06 16.53
CA GLN A 286 19.54 34.51 17.89
C GLN A 286 18.06 34.39 18.27
N ILE A 287 17.25 35.41 17.98
CA ILE A 287 15.80 35.39 18.19
C ILE A 287 15.17 34.25 17.40
N PHE A 288 15.52 34.13 16.11
CA PHE A 288 15.03 33.06 15.25
C PHE A 288 15.36 31.67 15.81
N THR A 289 16.64 31.39 16.05
CA THR A 289 17.10 30.05 16.44
C THR A 289 16.75 29.65 17.87
N ARG A 290 16.78 30.59 18.82
CA ARG A 290 16.58 30.29 20.25
C ARG A 290 15.16 30.49 20.74
N ILE A 291 14.35 31.30 20.07
CA ILE A 291 12.99 31.65 20.52
C ILE A 291 11.96 31.18 19.49
N ILE A 292 12.00 31.71 18.26
CA ILE A 292 10.95 31.47 17.27
C ILE A 292 10.90 30.02 16.82
N LEU A 293 12.04 29.42 16.47
CA LEU A 293 12.12 28.08 15.94
C LEU A 293 11.61 27.02 16.95
N PRO A 294 12.02 27.03 18.25
CA PRO A 294 11.45 26.15 19.27
C PRO A 294 9.94 26.35 19.48
N LEU A 295 9.47 27.59 19.55
CA LEU A 295 8.04 27.89 19.72
C LEU A 295 7.20 27.49 18.50
N SER A 296 7.82 27.46 17.32
CA SER A 296 7.21 27.06 16.05
C SER A 296 7.27 25.56 15.79
N PHE A 297 7.87 24.76 16.68
CA PHE A 297 8.00 23.32 16.51
C PHE A 297 6.67 22.60 16.20
N PRO A 298 5.52 22.92 16.84
CA PRO A 298 4.25 22.30 16.48
C PRO A 298 3.83 22.54 15.02
N ALA A 299 4.05 23.75 14.50
CA ALA A 299 3.74 24.10 13.11
C ALA A 299 4.72 23.45 12.12
N LEU A 300 6.01 23.44 12.46
CA LEU A 300 7.04 22.76 11.68
C LEU A 300 6.76 21.26 11.56
N ALA A 301 6.41 20.61 12.67
CA ALA A 301 6.03 19.20 12.69
C ALA A 301 4.75 18.94 11.88
N SER A 302 3.76 19.84 11.96
CA SER A 302 2.53 19.71 11.18
C SER A 302 2.80 19.79 9.68
N PHE A 303 3.57 20.78 9.23
CA PHE A 303 3.97 20.88 7.81
C PHE A 303 4.84 19.70 7.38
N ALA A 304 5.76 19.23 8.23
CA ALA A 304 6.59 18.06 7.94
C ALA A 304 5.75 16.82 7.64
N ILE A 305 4.69 16.57 8.41
CA ILE A 305 3.77 15.45 8.16
C ILE A 305 3.09 15.62 6.79
N PHE A 306 2.52 16.79 6.50
CA PHE A 306 1.85 17.02 5.21
C PHE A 306 2.80 16.87 4.02
N GLN A 307 4.00 17.44 4.12
CA GLN A 307 5.02 17.35 3.08
C GLN A 307 5.55 15.93 2.90
N PHE A 308 5.77 15.20 4.01
CA PHE A 308 6.18 13.79 3.97
C PHE A 308 5.10 12.92 3.31
N LEU A 309 3.83 13.06 3.73
CA LEU A 309 2.73 12.29 3.17
C LEU A 309 2.52 12.59 1.70
N TRP A 310 2.64 13.86 1.29
CA TRP A 310 2.55 14.22 -0.12
C TRP A 310 3.69 13.60 -0.94
N THR A 311 4.94 13.81 -0.53
CA THR A 311 6.13 13.33 -1.26
C THR A 311 6.24 11.80 -1.29
N TRP A 312 5.83 11.11 -0.22
CA TRP A 312 5.81 9.64 -0.16
C TRP A 312 4.83 9.03 -1.16
N ASN A 313 3.67 9.65 -1.32
CA ASN A 313 2.60 9.17 -2.20
C ASN A 313 2.69 9.75 -3.63
N ASP A 314 3.65 10.64 -3.90
CA ASP A 314 3.76 11.27 -5.21
C ASP A 314 4.23 10.28 -6.28
N LEU A 315 3.47 10.24 -7.37
CA LEU A 315 3.83 9.50 -8.58
C LEU A 315 4.23 10.46 -9.72
N LEU A 316 3.59 11.63 -9.80
CA LEU A 316 3.67 12.50 -10.97
C LEU A 316 5.00 13.25 -11.04
N VAL A 317 5.43 13.89 -9.94
CA VAL A 317 6.72 14.57 -9.88
C VAL A 317 7.85 13.55 -10.00
N ALA A 318 7.72 12.37 -9.38
CA ALA A 318 8.69 11.28 -9.53
C ALA A 318 8.86 10.83 -10.99
N LYS A 319 7.77 10.57 -11.73
CA LYS A 319 7.82 10.19 -13.16
C LYS A 319 8.47 11.27 -14.04
N VAL A 320 8.22 12.54 -13.75
CA VAL A 320 8.74 13.64 -14.57
C VAL A 320 10.20 13.95 -14.24
N PHE A 321 10.57 14.01 -12.96
CA PHE A 321 11.86 14.56 -12.52
C PHE A 321 12.89 13.53 -12.06
N LEU A 322 12.50 12.30 -11.72
CA LEU A 322 13.41 11.30 -11.15
C LEU A 322 13.61 10.08 -12.05
N ILE A 323 12.50 9.48 -12.47
CA ILE A 323 12.53 8.16 -13.10
C ILE A 323 13.16 8.26 -14.49
N ASP A 324 14.14 7.41 -14.70
CA ASP A 324 14.84 7.23 -15.97
C ASP A 324 14.51 5.86 -16.58
N ALA A 325 15.03 5.62 -17.79
CA ALA A 325 14.82 4.37 -18.50
C ALA A 325 15.57 3.17 -17.86
N THR A 326 16.47 3.40 -16.91
CA THR A 326 17.24 2.33 -16.26
C THR A 326 16.42 1.62 -15.19
N GLY A 327 15.36 2.26 -14.67
CA GLY A 327 14.57 1.77 -13.53
C GLY A 327 15.35 1.83 -12.21
N SER A 328 16.52 2.48 -12.18
CA SER A 328 17.37 2.51 -10.99
C SER A 328 16.84 3.47 -9.92
N THR A 329 16.06 4.47 -10.32
CA THR A 329 15.50 5.51 -9.46
C THR A 329 13.98 5.38 -9.27
N THR A 330 13.42 4.21 -9.61
CA THR A 330 11.99 3.92 -9.43
C THR A 330 11.58 4.04 -7.97
N VAL A 331 10.50 4.78 -7.68
CA VAL A 331 9.87 4.90 -6.35
C VAL A 331 8.74 3.87 -6.19
N MET A 332 8.32 3.58 -4.96
CA MET A 332 7.34 2.52 -4.68
C MET A 332 5.99 2.76 -5.36
N THR A 333 5.53 4.01 -5.43
CA THR A 333 4.28 4.35 -6.12
C THR A 333 4.32 3.95 -7.60
N ASN A 334 5.46 4.13 -8.26
CA ASN A 334 5.66 3.70 -9.64
C ASN A 334 5.83 2.18 -9.74
N GLN A 335 6.57 1.57 -8.80
CA GLN A 335 6.73 0.12 -8.74
C GLN A 335 5.37 -0.58 -8.66
N ILE A 336 4.47 -0.10 -7.78
CA ILE A 336 3.11 -0.65 -7.65
C ILE A 336 2.33 -0.53 -8.96
N VAL A 337 2.48 0.58 -9.69
CA VAL A 337 1.85 0.75 -11.02
C VAL A 337 2.44 -0.21 -12.05
N GLU A 338 3.74 -0.49 -12.01
CA GLU A 338 4.36 -1.49 -12.89
C GLU A 338 3.88 -2.90 -12.57
N LEU A 339 3.72 -3.24 -11.29
CA LEU A 339 3.15 -4.52 -10.84
C LEU A 339 1.71 -4.72 -11.36
N LEU A 340 0.90 -3.66 -11.39
CA LEU A 340 -0.45 -3.69 -11.97
C LEU A 340 -0.45 -4.02 -13.47
N GLY A 341 0.54 -3.52 -14.21
CA GLY A 341 0.64 -3.68 -15.67
C GLY A 341 1.28 -4.99 -16.12
N THR A 342 2.25 -5.52 -15.36
CA THR A 342 3.02 -6.71 -15.75
C THR A 342 2.49 -8.01 -15.15
N ARG A 343 1.73 -7.97 -14.06
CA ARG A 343 1.34 -9.15 -13.27
C ARG A 343 -0.15 -9.44 -13.28
N GLY A 344 -0.76 -9.55 -14.46
CA GLY A 344 -2.20 -9.86 -14.66
C GLY A 344 -2.68 -11.21 -14.10
N GLY A 345 -2.43 -11.50 -12.82
CA GLY A 345 -2.67 -12.75 -12.11
C GLY A 345 -2.15 -12.77 -10.65
N ASN A 346 -1.08 -12.02 -10.31
CA ASN A 346 -0.41 -12.12 -9.00
C ASN A 346 -0.91 -11.08 -7.99
N TRP A 347 -2.20 -11.15 -7.66
CA TRP A 347 -2.89 -10.21 -6.78
C TRP A 347 -2.33 -10.22 -5.34
N GLU A 348 -1.82 -11.36 -4.89
CA GLU A 348 -1.15 -11.56 -3.60
C GLU A 348 0.10 -10.68 -3.46
N ILE A 349 0.90 -10.58 -4.54
CA ILE A 349 2.08 -9.73 -4.51
C ILE A 349 1.70 -8.25 -4.59
N LEU A 350 0.70 -7.90 -5.39
CA LEU A 350 0.21 -6.53 -5.48
C LEU A 350 -0.36 -6.04 -4.14
N ALA A 351 -1.19 -6.87 -3.48
CA ALA A 351 -1.76 -6.55 -2.18
C ALA A 351 -0.66 -6.34 -1.13
N THR A 352 0.35 -7.21 -1.14
CA THR A 352 1.52 -7.11 -0.26
C THR A 352 2.32 -5.83 -0.52
N ALA A 353 2.62 -5.52 -1.78
CA ALA A 353 3.29 -4.29 -2.19
C ALA A 353 2.56 -3.02 -1.73
N ALA A 354 1.23 -2.98 -1.93
CA ALA A 354 0.38 -1.88 -1.50
C ALA A 354 0.35 -1.75 0.03
N PHE A 355 0.26 -2.87 0.76
CA PHE A 355 0.29 -2.87 2.21
C PHE A 355 1.63 -2.40 2.79
N VAL A 356 2.76 -2.84 2.23
CA VAL A 356 4.10 -2.37 2.63
C VAL A 356 4.22 -0.86 2.42
N SER A 357 3.73 -0.34 1.29
CA SER A 357 3.77 1.09 0.99
C SER A 357 2.95 1.95 1.97
N ILE A 358 1.76 1.50 2.38
CA ILE A 358 0.90 2.25 3.32
C ILE A 358 1.35 2.14 4.78
N ALA A 359 2.10 1.09 5.14
CA ALA A 359 2.57 0.87 6.50
C ALA A 359 3.46 2.02 7.01
N VAL A 360 4.29 2.62 6.15
CA VAL A 360 5.20 3.71 6.55
C VAL A 360 4.47 5.03 6.83
N PRO A 361 3.59 5.55 5.95
CA PRO A 361 2.74 6.69 6.27
C PRO A 361 1.97 6.53 7.57
N LEU A 362 1.40 5.34 7.82
CA LEU A 362 0.69 5.05 9.06
C LEU A 362 1.62 5.14 10.27
N PHE A 363 2.80 4.52 10.20
CA PHE A 363 3.81 4.60 11.25
C PHE A 363 4.22 6.06 11.55
N VAL A 364 4.53 6.85 10.51
CA VAL A 364 4.90 8.26 10.65
C VAL A 364 3.75 9.07 11.24
N PHE A 365 2.53 8.87 10.77
CA PHE A 365 1.36 9.53 11.31
C PHE A 365 1.17 9.21 12.81
N PHE A 366 1.17 7.95 13.22
CA PHE A 366 0.99 7.58 14.62
C PHE A 366 2.15 8.04 15.52
N ALA A 367 3.37 8.06 15.00
CA ALA A 367 4.53 8.61 15.71
C ALA A 367 4.43 10.13 15.90
N MET A 368 3.84 10.85 14.94
CA MET A 368 3.80 12.32 14.93
C MET A 368 2.46 12.94 15.31
N GLN A 369 1.38 12.16 15.46
CA GLN A 369 -0.01 12.64 15.70
C GLN A 369 -0.13 13.64 16.87
N ARG A 370 0.67 13.46 17.94
CA ARG A 370 0.65 14.35 19.11
C ARG A 370 1.05 15.78 18.79
N TYR A 371 1.88 15.98 17.76
CA TYR A 371 2.32 17.31 17.32
C TYR A 371 1.30 17.97 16.40
N LEU A 372 0.63 17.18 15.56
CA LEU A 372 -0.42 17.64 14.66
C LEU A 372 -1.63 18.20 15.43
N VAL A 373 -2.06 17.51 16.50
CA VAL A 373 -3.16 17.97 17.37
C VAL A 373 -2.81 19.31 18.04
N ARG A 374 -1.57 19.47 18.51
CA ARG A 374 -1.12 20.74 19.12
C ARG A 374 -1.00 21.88 18.10
N GLY A 375 -0.52 21.58 16.90
CA GLY A 375 -0.37 22.57 15.82
C GLY A 375 -1.70 23.13 15.31
N LEU A 376 -2.72 22.28 15.15
CA LEU A 376 -4.06 22.70 14.70
C LEU A 376 -4.81 23.53 15.75
N LEU A 377 -4.70 23.17 17.03
CA LEU A 377 -5.40 23.87 18.11
C LEU A 377 -4.81 25.26 18.40
N ALA A 378 -3.50 25.45 18.24
CA ALA A 378 -2.84 26.74 18.47
C ALA A 378 -3.28 27.84 17.49
N GLY A 379 -3.74 27.49 16.28
CA GLY A 379 -4.28 28.46 15.30
C GLY A 379 -5.77 28.78 15.47
N SER A 380 -6.50 28.03 16.29
CA SER A 380 -7.97 28.13 16.42
C SER A 380 -8.44 28.87 17.67
N VAL A 381 -7.54 29.18 18.61
CA VAL A 381 -7.87 30.02 19.77
C VAL A 381 -7.64 31.48 19.36
N LYS A 382 -8.72 32.10 18.88
CA LYS A 382 -8.87 33.56 18.84
C LYS A 382 -9.91 33.97 19.85
#